data_AF-N8ZLZ1-F1
#
_entry.id   AF-N8ZLZ1-F1
#
_cell.length_a   1.000
_cell.length_b   1.000
_cell.length_c   1.000
_cell.angle_alpha   90.00
_cell.angle_beta   90.00
_cell.angle_gamma   90.00
#
_symmetry.space_group_name_H-M   'P 1'
#
loop_
_entity.id
_entity.type
_entity.pdbx_description
1 polymer ?
#
loop_
_entity_poly.entity_id
_entity_poly.type
_entity_poly.pdbx_seq_one_letter_code
_entity_poly.pdbx_strand_id
1 'polypeptide(L)'
;MYQNQSRGSSKITGHFGLKQTSVYLLLFYALFITQWAKAEISLHSTNSVHQCDYKIHNIEKVKDPQNQSTPPQSGWTKTTIPNIWTNDPGWEQYSGAVWYRIIWDRHCINQASHNLPTLLSIARISLAGNIYNNGELIWYDQSLQEPYSRSFNIPRYITFPASTIKDEHNVTLIKVVGLYATRPGIGRVNIGLKDDIYPYHQKLLWNNRTVYEINFVISLAFSVLFYLIWLFRVC
;
A
#
# COMPACT_ATOMS: atom_id res chain seq x y z
N MET A 1 1.19 75.11 35.65
CA MET A 1 1.38 74.97 34.19
C MET A 1 2.10 73.64 33.98
N TYR A 2 1.40 72.66 33.37
CA TYR A 2 1.82 71.42 32.68
C TYR A 2 2.96 70.53 33.28
N GLN A 3 2.70 69.28 33.71
CA GLN A 3 2.65 68.01 32.91
C GLN A 3 3.96 67.74 32.13
N ASN A 4 4.57 66.54 32.01
CA ASN A 4 4.20 65.16 32.32
C ASN A 4 5.46 64.26 32.12
N GLN A 5 5.36 63.02 32.62
CA GLN A 5 6.12 61.79 32.34
C GLN A 5 7.04 61.71 31.10
N SER A 6 8.14 60.94 31.23
CA SER A 6 8.29 59.77 30.34
C SER A 6 9.02 58.60 31.02
N ARG A 7 8.31 57.48 31.08
CA ARG A 7 8.73 56.17 31.57
C ARG A 7 9.23 55.40 30.35
N GLY A 8 10.54 55.36 30.12
CA GLY A 8 11.16 54.60 29.03
C GLY A 8 11.57 53.22 29.49
N SER A 9 10.76 52.19 29.20
CA SER A 9 11.24 50.81 29.04
C SER A 9 10.14 49.92 28.47
N SER A 10 10.56 48.96 27.63
CA SER A 10 9.79 47.87 27.06
C SER A 10 9.07 48.14 25.74
N LYS A 11 9.79 48.01 24.61
CA LYS A 11 9.20 47.58 23.31
C LYS A 11 10.16 46.88 22.33
N ILE A 12 11.41 46.54 22.70
CA ILE A 12 12.41 46.06 21.71
C ILE A 12 12.61 44.53 21.71
N THR A 13 12.11 43.79 22.71
CA THR A 13 12.42 42.36 22.86
C THR A 13 11.55 41.40 22.03
N GLY A 14 10.42 41.86 21.47
CA GLY A 14 9.48 41.00 20.73
C GLY A 14 9.85 40.71 19.27
N HIS A 15 10.60 41.61 18.63
CA HIS A 15 10.82 41.52 17.17
C HIS A 15 11.96 40.56 16.77
N PHE A 16 12.88 40.26 17.70
CA PHE A 16 14.04 39.43 17.44
C PHE A 16 13.73 37.92 17.52
N GLY A 17 12.88 37.51 18.48
CA GLY A 17 12.49 36.11 18.65
C GLY A 17 11.67 35.54 17.48
N LEU A 18 10.78 36.34 16.89
CA LEU A 18 9.89 35.91 15.79
C LEU A 18 10.64 35.65 14.46
N LYS A 19 11.71 36.41 14.20
CA LYS A 19 12.59 36.18 13.05
C LYS A 19 13.40 34.90 13.21
N GLN A 20 13.86 34.62 14.43
CA GLN A 20 14.71 33.47 14.71
C GLN A 20 13.93 32.15 14.64
N THR A 21 12.70 32.11 15.16
CA THR A 21 11.82 30.92 15.05
C THR A 21 11.44 30.60 13.61
N SER A 22 11.24 31.62 12.76
CA SER A 22 10.90 31.44 11.35
C SER A 22 12.04 30.79 10.55
N VAL A 23 13.29 31.15 10.87
CA VAL A 23 14.49 30.57 10.24
C VAL A 23 14.68 29.11 10.64
N TYR A 24 14.45 28.75 11.91
CA TYR A 24 14.53 27.36 12.35
C TYR A 24 13.44 26.47 11.73
N LEU A 25 12.24 27.01 11.52
CA LEU A 25 11.13 26.30 10.89
C LEU A 25 11.42 26.01 9.40
N LEU A 26 12.00 26.98 8.69
CA LEU A 26 12.46 26.80 7.30
C LEU A 26 13.63 25.82 7.19
N LEU A 27 14.59 25.88 8.11
CA LEU A 27 15.71 24.93 8.19
C LEU A 27 15.23 23.50 8.47
N PHE A 28 14.27 23.33 9.39
CA PHE A 28 13.66 22.03 9.67
C PHE A 28 12.94 21.48 8.44
N TYR A 29 12.22 22.33 7.71
CA TYR A 29 11.57 21.96 6.46
C TYR A 29 12.55 21.51 5.37
N ALA A 30 13.63 22.27 5.19
CA ALA A 30 14.68 21.95 4.22
C ALA A 30 15.40 20.64 4.56
N LEU A 31 15.72 20.41 5.84
CA LEU A 31 16.33 19.17 6.30
C LEU A 31 15.39 17.97 6.12
N PHE A 32 14.08 18.15 6.33
CA PHE A 32 13.10 17.11 6.08
C PHE A 32 13.10 16.72 4.60
N ILE A 33 13.03 17.68 3.66
CA ILE A 33 13.06 17.44 2.20
C ILE A 33 14.30 16.64 1.77
N THR A 34 15.47 16.93 2.34
CA THR A 34 16.72 16.23 1.96
C THR A 34 16.76 14.75 2.36
N GLN A 35 16.00 14.34 3.38
CA GLN A 35 15.94 12.93 3.80
C GLN A 35 15.08 12.08 2.85
N TRP A 36 14.08 12.67 2.18
CA TRP A 36 13.25 11.98 1.18
C TRP A 36 13.96 11.77 -0.17
N ALA A 37 15.02 12.54 -0.45
CA ALA A 37 15.75 12.47 -1.71
C ALA A 37 16.76 11.31 -1.78
N LYS A 38 16.98 10.56 -0.69
CA LYS A 38 17.82 9.36 -0.70
C LYS A 38 17.03 8.13 -1.13
N ALA A 39 16.53 8.13 -2.35
CA ALA A 39 16.19 6.90 -3.04
C ALA A 39 17.44 6.45 -3.82
N GLU A 40 18.19 5.50 -3.27
CA GLU A 40 19.26 4.85 -4.02
C GLU A 40 18.65 4.08 -5.20
N ILE A 41 18.85 4.59 -6.40
CA ILE A 41 18.61 3.85 -7.64
C ILE A 41 19.83 2.97 -7.86
N SER A 42 19.84 1.77 -7.29
CA SER A 42 20.75 0.72 -7.73
C SER A 42 20.22 0.14 -9.05
N LEU A 43 20.59 0.76 -10.17
CA LEU A 43 20.38 0.19 -11.50
C LEU A 43 21.38 -0.95 -11.73
N HIS A 44 21.02 -2.16 -11.33
CA HIS A 44 21.55 -3.35 -11.99
C HIS A 44 20.61 -3.70 -13.15
N SER A 45 20.95 -3.19 -14.33
CA SER A 45 20.43 -3.70 -15.60
C SER A 45 21.16 -5.02 -15.88
N THR A 46 20.60 -6.12 -15.40
CA THR A 46 20.87 -7.42 -16.02
C THR A 46 19.77 -7.62 -17.05
N ASN A 47 20.16 -7.78 -18.32
CA ASN A 47 19.28 -8.26 -19.39
C ASN A 47 18.40 -9.39 -18.84
N SER A 48 17.14 -9.08 -18.57
CA SER A 48 16.16 -10.01 -18.05
C SER A 48 15.74 -10.92 -19.19
N VAL A 49 16.58 -11.93 -19.45
CA VAL A 49 16.06 -13.16 -20.04
C VAL A 49 14.94 -13.60 -19.10
N HIS A 50 13.69 -13.59 -19.57
CA HIS A 50 12.55 -14.09 -18.80
C HIS A 50 12.81 -15.58 -18.50
N GLN A 51 13.45 -15.81 -17.36
CA GLN A 51 13.95 -17.13 -16.94
C GLN A 51 12.80 -18.08 -16.60
N CYS A 52 11.67 -17.50 -16.19
CA CYS A 52 10.42 -18.20 -15.98
C CYS A 52 9.25 -17.37 -16.50
N ASP A 53 8.30 -18.04 -17.14
CA ASP A 53 6.97 -17.51 -17.48
C ASP A 53 5.94 -17.98 -16.44
N TYR A 54 4.97 -17.12 -16.15
CA TYR A 54 3.92 -17.35 -15.16
C TYR A 54 2.56 -17.13 -15.79
N LYS A 55 1.77 -18.20 -15.88
CA LYS A 55 0.47 -18.16 -16.56
C LYS A 55 -0.66 -18.42 -15.59
N ILE A 56 -1.55 -17.43 -15.43
CA ILE A 56 -2.80 -17.61 -14.69
C ILE A 56 -3.84 -18.21 -15.63
N HIS A 57 -4.38 -19.37 -15.25
CA HIS A 57 -5.35 -20.11 -16.05
C HIS A 57 -6.79 -19.79 -15.67
N ASN A 58 -7.07 -19.76 -14.38
CA ASN A 58 -8.42 -19.59 -13.86
C ASN A 58 -8.39 -18.80 -12.56
N ILE A 59 -9.39 -17.93 -12.41
CA ILE A 59 -9.64 -17.22 -11.16
C ILE A 59 -11.09 -17.44 -10.79
N GLU A 60 -11.31 -17.94 -9.59
CA GLU A 60 -12.63 -18.20 -9.03
C GLU A 60 -12.79 -17.44 -7.74
N LYS A 61 -14.03 -17.15 -7.36
CA LYS A 61 -14.36 -16.61 -6.04
C LYS A 61 -15.60 -17.27 -5.45
N VAL A 62 -15.70 -17.25 -4.13
CA VAL A 62 -16.86 -17.75 -3.38
C VAL A 62 -17.09 -16.92 -2.12
N LYS A 63 -18.37 -16.70 -1.78
CA LYS A 63 -18.76 -16.01 -0.55
C LYS A 63 -18.50 -16.93 0.66
N ASP A 64 -18.02 -16.33 1.74
CA ASP A 64 -17.84 -16.98 3.04
C ASP A 64 -18.47 -16.08 4.13
N PRO A 65 -19.82 -16.09 4.25
CA PRO A 65 -20.52 -15.24 5.20
C PRO A 65 -20.19 -15.58 6.65
N GLN A 66 -19.72 -16.80 6.93
CA GLN A 66 -19.34 -17.25 8.27
C GLN A 66 -17.86 -16.97 8.59
N ASN A 67 -17.10 -16.41 7.64
CA ASN A 67 -15.70 -16.05 7.79
C ASN A 67 -14.83 -17.22 8.31
N GLN A 68 -15.07 -18.43 7.80
CA GLN A 68 -14.42 -19.66 8.25
C GLN A 68 -12.92 -19.70 7.92
N SER A 69 -12.14 -20.44 8.69
CA SER A 69 -10.69 -20.58 8.47
C SER A 69 -10.33 -21.35 7.20
N THR A 70 -11.28 -22.11 6.64
CA THR A 70 -11.13 -22.92 5.43
C THR A 70 -12.09 -22.44 4.34
N PRO A 71 -11.71 -22.54 3.06
CA PRO A 71 -12.58 -22.15 1.96
C PRO A 71 -13.82 -23.07 1.84
N PRO A 72 -14.97 -22.54 1.41
CA PRO A 72 -16.14 -23.35 1.05
C PRO A 72 -15.83 -24.37 -0.05
N GLN A 73 -16.47 -25.55 0.02
CA GLN A 73 -16.30 -26.62 -0.97
C GLN A 73 -17.06 -26.35 -2.28
N SER A 74 -18.18 -25.63 -2.24
CA SER A 74 -19.05 -25.36 -3.38
C SER A 74 -19.38 -23.86 -3.48
N GLY A 75 -20.01 -23.45 -4.60
CA GLY A 75 -20.40 -22.05 -4.84
C GLY A 75 -19.32 -21.17 -5.47
N TRP A 76 -18.23 -21.77 -5.94
CA TRP A 76 -17.19 -21.08 -6.70
C TRP A 76 -17.72 -20.59 -8.05
N THR A 77 -17.49 -19.32 -8.34
CA THR A 77 -17.83 -18.70 -9.62
C THR A 77 -16.60 -18.07 -10.24
N LYS A 78 -16.47 -18.18 -11.57
CA LYS A 78 -15.37 -17.55 -12.31
C LYS A 78 -15.43 -16.03 -12.17
N THR A 79 -14.27 -15.40 -12.06
CA THR A 79 -14.14 -13.95 -11.95
C THR A 79 -12.82 -13.49 -12.58
N THR A 80 -12.64 -12.17 -12.66
CA THR A 80 -11.41 -11.55 -13.14
C THR A 80 -10.86 -10.63 -12.07
N ILE A 81 -9.54 -10.42 -12.07
CA ILE A 81 -8.86 -9.53 -11.14
C ILE A 81 -8.28 -8.34 -11.95
N PRO A 82 -8.41 -7.09 -11.49
CA PRO A 82 -8.98 -6.65 -10.21
C PRO A 82 -10.50 -6.86 -10.13
N ASN A 83 -11.00 -7.20 -8.95
CA ASN A 83 -12.42 -7.42 -8.71
C ASN A 83 -12.95 -6.46 -7.66
N ILE A 84 -14.00 -5.71 -7.99
CA ILE A 84 -14.76 -4.87 -7.04
C ILE A 84 -16.13 -5.51 -6.93
N TRP A 85 -16.51 -5.97 -5.73
CA TRP A 85 -17.70 -6.82 -5.55
C TRP A 85 -18.98 -6.11 -5.99
N THR A 86 -19.06 -4.80 -5.76
CA THR A 86 -20.26 -4.00 -6.06
C THR A 86 -20.60 -3.93 -7.54
N ASN A 87 -19.66 -4.28 -8.42
CA ASN A 87 -19.84 -4.26 -9.86
C ASN A 87 -20.39 -5.59 -10.41
N ASP A 88 -20.40 -6.64 -9.59
CA ASP A 88 -20.79 -7.98 -10.02
C ASP A 88 -22.25 -8.27 -9.63
N PRO A 89 -23.07 -8.80 -10.56
CA PRO A 89 -24.45 -9.16 -10.28
C PRO A 89 -24.58 -10.15 -9.12
N GLY A 90 -25.42 -9.83 -8.13
CA GLY A 90 -25.61 -10.63 -6.92
C GLY A 90 -24.57 -10.39 -5.81
N TRP A 91 -23.68 -9.40 -5.97
CA TRP A 91 -22.65 -9.01 -5.00
C TRP A 91 -22.72 -7.52 -4.61
N GLU A 92 -23.71 -6.80 -5.14
CA GLU A 92 -23.83 -5.34 -5.10
C GLU A 92 -23.77 -4.79 -3.68
N GLN A 93 -24.40 -5.48 -2.72
CA GLN A 93 -24.47 -5.08 -1.31
C GLN A 93 -23.75 -6.07 -0.37
N TYR A 94 -22.91 -6.95 -0.93
CA TYR A 94 -22.27 -7.98 -0.12
C TYR A 94 -21.21 -7.39 0.84
N SER A 95 -21.32 -7.79 2.10
CA SER A 95 -20.35 -7.54 3.16
C SER A 95 -20.01 -8.86 3.83
N GLY A 96 -18.73 -9.12 4.09
CA GLY A 96 -18.27 -10.39 4.66
C GLY A 96 -16.92 -10.82 4.10
N ALA A 97 -16.62 -12.11 4.23
CA ALA A 97 -15.41 -12.71 3.67
C ALA A 97 -15.67 -13.32 2.30
N VAL A 98 -14.67 -13.27 1.43
CA VAL A 98 -14.68 -13.87 0.10
C VAL A 98 -13.36 -14.59 -0.09
N TRP A 99 -13.43 -15.82 -0.56
CA TRP A 99 -12.26 -16.56 -0.99
C TRP A 99 -12.08 -16.38 -2.48
N TYR A 100 -10.85 -16.09 -2.89
CA TYR A 100 -10.39 -16.16 -4.27
C TYR A 100 -9.49 -17.37 -4.43
N ARG A 101 -9.60 -18.06 -5.56
CA ARG A 101 -8.73 -19.16 -5.95
C ARG A 101 -8.11 -18.80 -7.29
N ILE A 102 -6.79 -18.72 -7.32
CA ILE A 102 -6.01 -18.41 -8.51
C ILE A 102 -5.22 -19.67 -8.85
N ILE A 103 -5.50 -20.24 -10.02
CA ILE A 103 -4.80 -21.41 -10.55
C ILE A 103 -3.80 -20.93 -11.59
N TRP A 104 -2.54 -21.28 -11.42
CA TRP A 104 -1.45 -20.79 -12.26
C TRP A 104 -0.30 -21.79 -12.38
N ASP A 105 0.43 -21.66 -13.49
CA ASP A 105 1.59 -22.48 -13.80
C ASP A 105 2.84 -21.63 -13.92
N ARG A 106 3.99 -22.28 -13.74
CA ARG A 106 5.32 -21.70 -13.90
C ARG A 106 6.12 -22.55 -14.89
N HIS A 107 6.59 -21.93 -15.95
CA HIS A 107 7.48 -22.58 -16.89
C HIS A 107 8.85 -21.89 -16.90
N CYS A 108 9.90 -22.60 -16.47
CA CYS A 108 11.26 -22.06 -16.42
C CYS A 108 12.15 -22.72 -17.48
N ILE A 109 13.08 -21.94 -18.05
CA ILE A 109 13.94 -22.40 -19.15
C ILE A 109 15.08 -23.31 -18.66
N ASN A 110 15.56 -23.11 -17.44
CA ASN A 110 16.70 -23.88 -16.91
C ASN A 110 16.53 -24.22 -15.42
N GLN A 111 17.22 -25.27 -14.97
CA GLN A 111 17.15 -25.78 -13.59
C GLN A 111 17.52 -24.72 -12.54
N ALA A 112 18.48 -23.84 -12.84
CA ALA A 112 18.87 -22.76 -11.92
C ALA A 112 17.69 -21.81 -11.64
N SER A 113 16.82 -21.59 -12.63
CA SER A 113 15.65 -20.72 -12.53
C SER A 113 14.54 -21.34 -11.69
N HIS A 114 14.44 -22.68 -11.60
CA HIS A 114 13.49 -23.35 -10.70
C HIS A 114 13.80 -23.08 -9.23
N ASN A 115 15.07 -22.82 -8.90
CA ASN A 115 15.52 -22.51 -7.53
C ASN A 115 15.30 -21.05 -7.14
N LEU A 116 14.87 -20.19 -8.08
CA LEU A 116 14.57 -18.80 -7.78
C LEU A 116 13.23 -18.70 -7.05
N PRO A 117 13.12 -17.80 -6.04
CA PRO A 117 11.86 -17.57 -5.38
C PRO A 117 10.85 -16.92 -6.33
N THR A 118 9.60 -17.34 -6.24
CA THR A 118 8.48 -16.69 -6.93
C THR A 118 7.91 -15.60 -6.04
N LEU A 119 7.57 -14.47 -6.62
CA LEU A 119 7.04 -13.31 -5.91
C LEU A 119 5.59 -13.10 -6.31
N LEU A 120 4.78 -12.75 -5.33
CA LEU A 120 3.38 -12.33 -5.48
C LEU A 120 3.27 -10.86 -5.07
N SER A 121 2.73 -10.03 -5.97
CA SER A 121 2.31 -8.66 -5.64
C SER A 121 0.79 -8.54 -5.72
N ILE A 122 0.18 -8.01 -4.66
CA ILE A 122 -1.26 -7.67 -4.64
C ILE A 122 -1.40 -6.17 -4.41
N ALA A 123 -2.03 -5.48 -5.36
CA ALA A 123 -2.19 -4.02 -5.28
C ALA A 123 -3.07 -3.58 -4.11
N ARG A 124 -4.08 -4.38 -3.77
CA ARG A 124 -5.03 -4.08 -2.70
C ARG A 124 -5.70 -5.36 -2.21
N ILE A 125 -5.77 -5.51 -0.90
CA ILE A 125 -6.78 -6.33 -0.21
C ILE A 125 -7.69 -5.33 0.50
N SER A 126 -9.00 -5.57 0.64
CA SER A 126 -9.89 -4.62 1.33
C SER A 126 -9.59 -4.49 2.83
N LEU A 127 -10.50 -4.83 3.73
CA LEU A 127 -10.31 -4.51 5.16
C LEU A 127 -9.22 -5.37 5.79
N ALA A 128 -9.26 -6.67 5.51
CA ALA A 128 -8.26 -7.62 5.97
C ALA A 128 -8.22 -8.83 5.04
N GLY A 129 -7.17 -9.62 5.11
CA GLY A 129 -7.11 -10.86 4.36
C GLY A 129 -5.99 -11.80 4.78
N ASN A 130 -6.03 -13.01 4.23
CA ASN A 130 -4.99 -14.03 4.37
C ASN A 130 -4.68 -14.61 3.00
N ILE A 131 -3.46 -15.09 2.83
CA ILE A 131 -2.97 -15.66 1.57
C ILE A 131 -2.35 -17.01 1.87
N TYR A 132 -2.79 -18.00 1.11
CA TYR A 132 -2.31 -19.35 1.15
C TYR A 132 -1.79 -19.74 -0.22
N ASN A 133 -0.73 -20.53 -0.28
CA ASN A 133 -0.21 -21.09 -1.51
C ASN A 133 -0.06 -22.59 -1.35
N ASN A 134 -0.64 -23.37 -2.26
CA ASN A 134 -0.59 -24.83 -2.24
C ASN A 134 -1.00 -25.47 -0.90
N GLY A 135 -1.92 -24.80 -0.18
CA GLY A 135 -2.43 -25.24 1.13
C GLY A 135 -1.71 -24.65 2.35
N GLU A 136 -0.56 -23.99 2.16
CA GLU A 136 0.22 -23.39 3.25
C GLU A 136 -0.11 -21.91 3.43
N LEU A 137 -0.23 -21.46 4.69
CA LEU A 137 -0.42 -20.05 5.00
C LEU A 137 0.90 -19.28 4.80
N ILE A 138 0.91 -18.32 3.87
CA ILE A 138 2.10 -17.53 3.54
C ILE A 138 2.05 -16.16 4.19
N TRP A 139 0.86 -15.55 4.28
CA TRP A 139 0.68 -14.23 4.85
C TRP A 139 -0.71 -14.09 5.47
N TYR A 140 -0.79 -13.35 6.57
CA TYR A 140 -2.05 -13.10 7.28
C TYR A 140 -2.08 -11.69 7.87
N ASP A 141 -3.28 -11.14 7.97
CA ASP A 141 -3.57 -9.97 8.78
C ASP A 141 -3.76 -10.37 10.25
N GLN A 142 -3.42 -9.48 11.18
CA GLN A 142 -3.58 -9.71 12.62
C GLN A 142 -5.01 -10.06 13.03
N SER A 143 -6.01 -9.38 12.46
CA SER A 143 -7.42 -9.65 12.74
C SER A 143 -8.27 -9.62 11.48
N LEU A 144 -9.02 -10.72 11.29
CA LEU A 144 -10.05 -10.90 10.26
C LEU A 144 -11.48 -10.73 10.79
N GLN A 145 -11.65 -10.25 12.02
CA GLN A 145 -12.93 -9.95 12.67
C GLN A 145 -12.87 -8.55 13.27
N GLU A 146 -13.99 -7.97 13.69
CA GLU A 146 -13.94 -6.68 14.37
C GLU A 146 -13.21 -6.80 15.73
N PRO A 147 -12.21 -5.95 16.02
CA PRO A 147 -11.66 -4.90 15.18
C PRO A 147 -10.76 -5.43 14.04
N TYR A 148 -11.08 -5.11 12.78
CA TYR A 148 -10.27 -5.55 11.63
C TYR A 148 -8.90 -4.86 11.61
N SER A 149 -7.89 -5.49 10.98
CA SER A 149 -6.59 -4.86 10.73
C SER A 149 -6.65 -3.58 9.88
N ARG A 150 -7.68 -3.42 9.03
CA ARG A 150 -7.90 -2.26 8.13
C ARG A 150 -6.70 -1.97 7.22
N SER A 151 -6.18 -3.02 6.59
CA SER A 151 -4.93 -3.01 5.84
C SER A 151 -5.09 -2.59 4.35
N PHE A 152 -6.14 -1.82 4.05
CA PHE A 152 -6.64 -1.53 2.70
C PHE A 152 -5.71 -0.66 1.84
N ASN A 153 -4.86 0.18 2.45
CA ASN A 153 -3.95 1.08 1.74
C ASN A 153 -2.50 0.57 1.69
N ILE A 154 -2.32 -0.72 1.92
CA ILE A 154 -1.01 -1.35 1.92
C ILE A 154 -1.03 -2.33 0.74
N PRO A 155 -0.16 -2.21 -0.27
CA PRO A 155 0.05 -3.29 -1.24
C PRO A 155 0.78 -4.46 -0.56
N ARG A 156 0.65 -5.67 -1.08
CA ARG A 156 1.39 -6.85 -0.59
C ARG A 156 2.48 -7.21 -1.57
N TYR A 157 3.66 -7.52 -1.04
CA TYR A 157 4.78 -8.12 -1.74
C TYR A 157 5.24 -9.33 -0.93
N ILE A 158 5.02 -10.52 -1.47
CA ILE A 158 5.14 -11.79 -0.76
C ILE A 158 6.08 -12.69 -1.54
N THR A 159 6.93 -13.40 -0.82
CA THR A 159 7.85 -14.37 -1.39
C THR A 159 7.34 -15.78 -1.14
N PHE A 160 7.20 -16.55 -2.22
CA PHE A 160 6.97 -17.98 -2.16
C PHE A 160 8.32 -18.71 -2.22
N PRO A 161 8.64 -19.57 -1.23
CA PRO A 161 9.84 -20.38 -1.30
C PRO A 161 9.80 -21.26 -2.54
N ALA A 162 10.92 -21.37 -3.26
CA ALA A 162 11.00 -22.15 -4.50
C ALA A 162 10.55 -23.61 -4.32
N SER A 163 10.80 -24.19 -3.14
CA SER A 163 10.39 -25.56 -2.77
C SER A 163 8.87 -25.76 -2.70
N THR A 164 8.11 -24.69 -2.50
CA THR A 164 6.64 -24.76 -2.41
C THR A 164 5.97 -24.62 -3.77
N ILE A 165 6.71 -24.22 -4.80
CA ILE A 165 6.19 -23.95 -6.14
C ILE A 165 6.39 -25.17 -7.03
N LYS A 166 5.29 -25.63 -7.61
CA LYS A 166 5.26 -26.66 -8.64
C LYS A 166 5.40 -26.00 -10.01
N ASP A 167 5.74 -26.76 -11.03
CA ASP A 167 5.77 -26.21 -12.39
C ASP A 167 4.35 -26.07 -12.95
N GLU A 168 3.44 -26.97 -12.56
CA GLU A 168 2.03 -26.92 -12.96
C GLU A 168 1.08 -27.00 -11.77
N HIS A 169 -0.12 -26.48 -11.97
CA HIS A 169 -1.27 -26.56 -11.06
C HIS A 169 -0.98 -25.99 -9.67
N ASN A 170 -0.32 -24.82 -9.59
CA ASN A 170 -0.24 -24.08 -8.34
C ASN A 170 -1.59 -23.43 -8.03
N VAL A 171 -1.95 -23.44 -6.75
CA VAL A 171 -3.19 -22.85 -6.27
C VAL A 171 -2.88 -21.85 -5.18
N THR A 172 -3.12 -20.57 -5.48
CA THR A 172 -3.07 -19.51 -4.48
C THR A 172 -4.49 -19.16 -4.04
N LEU A 173 -4.77 -19.33 -2.75
CA LEU A 173 -6.03 -18.93 -2.14
C LEU A 173 -5.85 -17.59 -1.42
N ILE A 174 -6.76 -16.66 -1.65
CA ILE A 174 -6.73 -15.35 -1.02
C ILE A 174 -8.08 -15.11 -0.36
N LYS A 175 -8.08 -15.05 0.97
CA LYS A 175 -9.25 -14.63 1.74
C LYS A 175 -9.25 -13.11 1.84
N VAL A 176 -10.36 -12.49 1.49
CA VAL A 176 -10.55 -11.03 1.55
C VAL A 176 -11.81 -10.72 2.33
N VAL A 177 -11.68 -9.88 3.35
CA VAL A 177 -12.80 -9.35 4.12
C VAL A 177 -13.09 -7.92 3.68
N GLY A 178 -14.36 -7.60 3.51
CA GLY A 178 -14.78 -6.29 3.04
C GLY A 178 -16.19 -5.92 3.47
N LEU A 179 -16.43 -4.62 3.62
CA LEU A 179 -17.74 -4.04 3.89
C LEU A 179 -18.22 -3.31 2.65
N TYR A 180 -19.48 -3.49 2.27
CA TYR A 180 -20.13 -2.85 1.12
C TYR A 180 -19.83 -1.34 1.03
N ALA A 181 -19.93 -0.64 2.17
CA ALA A 181 -19.68 0.81 2.27
C ALA A 181 -18.25 1.24 1.85
N THR A 182 -17.31 0.30 1.71
CA THR A 182 -15.89 0.56 1.43
C THR A 182 -15.43 0.20 0.01
N ARG A 183 -16.37 -0.08 -0.91
CA ARG A 183 -16.07 -0.63 -2.25
C ARG A 183 -15.14 -1.86 -2.15
N PRO A 184 -15.64 -2.94 -1.53
CA PRO A 184 -14.83 -4.09 -1.19
C PRO A 184 -14.39 -4.87 -2.43
N GLY A 185 -13.28 -5.59 -2.32
CA GLY A 185 -12.69 -6.28 -3.45
C GLY A 185 -11.21 -6.61 -3.29
N ILE A 186 -10.63 -7.11 -4.37
CA ILE A 186 -9.19 -7.36 -4.51
C ILE A 186 -8.64 -6.54 -5.68
N GLY A 187 -7.48 -5.95 -5.47
CA GLY A 187 -6.73 -5.24 -6.51
C GLY A 187 -6.01 -6.20 -7.45
N ARG A 188 -5.24 -5.65 -8.40
CA ARG A 188 -4.42 -6.43 -9.32
C ARG A 188 -3.50 -7.41 -8.58
N VAL A 189 -3.36 -8.61 -9.11
CA VAL A 189 -2.51 -9.68 -8.62
C VAL A 189 -1.52 -10.04 -9.71
N ASN A 190 -0.23 -9.93 -9.42
CA ASN A 190 0.85 -10.29 -10.33
C ASN A 190 1.75 -11.34 -9.65
N ILE A 191 2.12 -12.36 -10.40
CA ILE A 191 3.02 -13.43 -9.96
C ILE A 191 4.20 -13.44 -10.93
N GLY A 192 5.42 -13.52 -10.41
CA GLY A 192 6.62 -13.41 -11.26
C GLY A 192 7.92 -13.55 -10.49
N LEU A 193 9.04 -13.33 -11.18
CA LEU A 193 10.35 -13.22 -10.52
C LEU A 193 10.51 -11.85 -9.86
N LYS A 194 11.53 -11.73 -9.01
CA LYS A 194 11.83 -10.50 -8.28
C LYS A 194 11.95 -9.30 -9.21
N ASP A 195 12.68 -9.44 -10.31
CA ASP A 195 13.01 -8.33 -11.20
C ASP A 195 11.79 -7.79 -11.95
N ASP A 196 10.78 -8.63 -12.19
CA ASP A 196 9.51 -8.23 -12.80
C ASP A 196 8.54 -7.61 -11.79
N ILE A 197 8.44 -8.21 -10.60
CA ILE A 197 7.42 -7.85 -9.60
C ILE A 197 7.83 -6.66 -8.74
N TYR A 198 9.12 -6.52 -8.43
CA TYR A 198 9.61 -5.49 -7.52
C TYR A 198 9.39 -4.06 -8.05
N PRO A 199 9.73 -3.71 -9.32
CA PRO A 199 9.45 -2.38 -9.85
C PRO A 199 7.96 -2.04 -9.87
N TYR A 200 7.11 -3.02 -10.20
CA TYR A 200 5.66 -2.87 -10.14
C TYR A 200 5.17 -2.56 -8.72
N HIS A 201 5.68 -3.29 -7.72
CA HIS A 201 5.34 -3.06 -6.32
C HIS A 201 5.79 -1.68 -5.82
N GLN A 202 6.99 -1.22 -6.21
CA GLN A 202 7.47 0.12 -5.87
C GLN A 202 6.55 1.22 -6.41
N LYS A 203 6.03 1.06 -7.63
CA LYS A 203 5.04 1.98 -8.19
C LYS A 203 3.73 2.01 -7.38
N LEU A 204 3.29 0.87 -6.85
CA LEU A 204 2.11 0.81 -5.97
C LEU A 204 2.35 1.54 -4.64
N LEU A 205 3.51 1.34 -4.02
CA LEU A 205 3.88 2.03 -2.78
C LEU A 205 3.91 3.55 -2.96
N TRP A 206 4.54 4.02 -4.04
CA TRP A 206 4.59 5.44 -4.39
C TRP A 206 3.17 6.04 -4.48
N ASN A 207 2.30 5.36 -5.21
CA ASN A 207 0.95 5.85 -5.50
C ASN A 207 0.02 5.80 -4.28
N ASN A 208 0.22 4.86 -3.36
CA ASN A 208 -0.65 4.66 -2.20
C ASN A 208 -0.18 5.44 -0.96
N ARG A 209 1.11 5.78 -0.84
CA ARG A 209 1.67 6.45 0.35
C ARG A 209 2.34 7.77 0.03
N THR A 210 3.34 7.73 -0.84
CA THR A 210 4.25 8.88 -1.03
C THR A 210 3.55 10.10 -1.62
N VAL A 211 2.61 9.91 -2.55
CA VAL A 211 1.83 11.02 -3.12
C VAL A 211 1.02 11.77 -2.05
N TYR A 212 0.41 11.06 -1.09
CA TYR A 212 -0.38 11.69 -0.03
C TYR A 212 0.50 12.40 1.00
N GLU A 213 1.64 11.81 1.34
CA GLU A 213 2.63 12.42 2.23
C GLU A 213 3.19 13.72 1.64
N ILE A 214 3.51 13.74 0.34
CA ILE A 214 3.96 14.95 -0.36
C ILE A 214 2.86 16.03 -0.35
N ASN A 215 1.61 15.66 -0.66
CA ASN A 215 0.50 16.62 -0.64
C ASN A 215 0.31 17.23 0.76
N PHE A 216 0.39 16.42 1.81
CA PHE A 216 0.30 16.89 3.19
C PHE A 216 1.41 17.90 3.52
N VAL A 217 2.65 17.59 3.15
CA VAL A 217 3.79 18.51 3.30
C VAL A 217 3.53 19.81 2.52
N ILE A 218 3.14 19.76 1.25
CA ILE A 218 2.88 20.99 0.47
C ILE A 218 1.76 21.85 1.12
N SER A 219 0.67 21.23 1.56
CA SER A 219 -0.42 21.93 2.25
C SER A 219 0.02 22.54 3.58
N LEU A 220 0.86 21.84 4.35
CA LEU A 220 1.40 22.35 5.61
C LEU A 220 2.30 23.57 5.37
N ALA A 221 3.17 23.53 4.36
CA ALA A 221 4.03 24.66 3.98
C ALA A 221 3.20 25.90 3.62
N PHE A 222 2.17 25.76 2.78
CA PHE A 222 1.29 26.87 2.42
C PHE A 222 0.53 27.41 3.65
N SER A 223 0.05 26.53 4.52
CA SER A 223 -0.65 26.93 5.74
C SER A 223 0.25 27.77 6.67
N VAL A 224 1.50 27.35 6.87
CA VAL A 224 2.47 28.11 7.66
C VAL A 224 2.78 29.45 6.99
N LEU A 225 2.99 29.48 5.68
CA LEU A 225 3.26 30.71 4.94
C LEU A 225 2.11 31.73 5.06
N PHE A 226 0.87 31.30 4.83
CA PHE A 226 -0.30 32.18 4.97
C PHE A 226 -0.52 32.62 6.41
N TYR A 227 -0.28 31.74 7.39
CA TYR A 227 -0.36 32.09 8.81
C TYR A 227 0.67 33.17 9.19
N LEU A 228 1.91 33.05 8.72
CA LEU A 228 2.95 34.06 8.93
C LEU A 228 2.59 35.40 8.28
N ILE A 229 2.09 35.39 7.03
CA ILE A 229 1.61 36.61 6.35
C ILE A 229 0.49 37.28 7.15
N TRP A 230 -0.45 36.50 7.69
CA TRP A 230 -1.52 37.01 8.51
C TRP A 230 -1.01 37.65 9.81
N LEU A 231 -0.08 36.99 10.51
CA LEU A 231 0.56 37.56 11.72
C LEU A 231 1.26 38.88 11.42
N PHE A 232 2.01 38.99 10.33
CA PHE A 232 2.68 40.24 9.96
C PHE A 232 1.75 41.33 9.46
N ARG A 233 0.51 40.99 9.07
CA ARG A 233 -0.50 41.98 8.67
C ARG A 233 -1.30 42.49 9.86
N VAL A 234 -1.57 41.64 10.85
CA VAL A 234 -2.46 41.95 12.00
C VAL A 234 -1.70 42.50 13.20
N CYS A 235 -0.40 42.22 13.32
CA CYS A 235 0.50 42.85 14.29
C CYS A 235 1.17 44.10 13.72
#